data_AF-A0A4Y7QCB2-F1
#
_entry.id   AF-A0A4Y7QCB2-F1
#
_cell.length_a   1.000
_cell.length_b   1.000
_cell.length_c   1.000
_cell.angle_alpha   90.00
_cell.angle_beta   90.00
_cell.angle_gamma   90.00
#
_symmetry.space_group_name_H-M   'P 1'
#
loop_
_entity.id
_entity.type
_entity.pdbx_description
1 polymer ?
#
loop_
_entity_poly.entity_id
_entity_poly.type
_entity_poly.pdbx_seq_one_letter_code
_entity_poly.pdbx_strand_id
1 'polypeptide(L)'
;MFAVAIISSVAYFLAALPAAYAASGVSTFNNYGSQSGVACSGYSPNNSQGNGIYAAAMSDLSPLWTGARCSGSMDASKCNGKGSCTNCAGPSCSGEGVCGKCFNVKCTGSLDGESGNKCSGKTIKVKIVDACPATHPENYCKIPQFGGTINPKEACESSGTNALDIATTARSALSSYSGNLYIDIEATSC
;
A
#
# COMPACT_ATOMS: atom_id res chain seq x y z
N MET A 1 -20.69 -70.45 8.00
CA MET A 1 -21.26 -69.09 8.01
C MET A 1 -20.15 -68.13 8.44
N PHE A 2 -19.56 -67.40 7.50
CA PHE A 2 -18.52 -66.40 7.81
C PHE A 2 -19.16 -65.02 7.89
N ALA A 3 -19.08 -64.38 9.05
CA ALA A 3 -19.55 -63.03 9.28
C ALA A 3 -18.50 -62.03 8.74
N VAL A 4 -18.91 -61.19 7.79
CA VAL A 4 -18.10 -60.09 7.26
C VAL A 4 -18.39 -58.85 8.10
N ALA A 5 -17.39 -58.35 8.81
CA ALA A 5 -17.46 -57.08 9.54
C ALA A 5 -17.10 -55.94 8.58
N ILE A 6 -18.06 -55.04 8.31
CA ILE A 6 -17.84 -53.81 7.56
C ILE A 6 -17.45 -52.72 8.57
N ILE A 7 -16.18 -52.36 8.63
CA ILE A 7 -15.69 -51.20 9.38
C ILE A 7 -15.84 -49.98 8.47
N SER A 8 -16.80 -49.11 8.78
CA SER A 8 -16.92 -47.79 8.15
C SER A 8 -15.81 -46.88 8.67
N SER A 9 -14.89 -46.49 7.78
CA SER A 9 -13.92 -45.44 8.02
C SER A 9 -14.57 -44.07 7.82
N VAL A 10 -14.89 -43.40 8.93
CA VAL A 10 -15.26 -41.98 8.93
C VAL A 10 -13.99 -41.16 8.69
N ALA A 11 -13.80 -40.69 7.46
CA ALA A 11 -12.73 -39.76 7.12
C ALA A 11 -13.06 -38.37 7.66
N TYR A 12 -12.35 -37.94 8.71
CA TYR A 12 -12.35 -36.56 9.17
C TYR A 12 -11.58 -35.69 8.15
N PHE A 13 -12.32 -34.94 7.34
CA PHE A 13 -11.75 -33.84 6.55
C PHE A 13 -11.48 -32.66 7.50
N LEU A 14 -10.25 -32.54 8.02
CA LEU A 14 -9.76 -31.27 8.53
C LEU A 14 -9.48 -30.35 7.33
N ALA A 15 -10.40 -29.45 7.03
CA ALA A 15 -10.13 -28.36 6.11
C ALA A 15 -9.09 -27.44 6.77
N ALA A 16 -7.84 -27.50 6.31
CA ALA A 16 -6.83 -26.52 6.65
C ALA A 16 -7.28 -25.18 6.06
N LEU A 17 -7.81 -24.29 6.90
CA LEU A 17 -8.04 -22.90 6.51
C LEU A 17 -6.66 -22.30 6.18
N PRO A 18 -6.45 -21.73 4.99
CA PRO A 18 -5.21 -21.04 4.70
C PRO A 18 -5.09 -19.88 5.70
N ALA A 19 -4.03 -19.90 6.51
CA ALA A 19 -3.66 -18.73 7.29
C ALA A 19 -3.39 -17.61 6.28
N ALA A 20 -4.24 -16.58 6.27
CA ALA A 20 -3.95 -15.37 5.52
C ALA A 20 -2.75 -14.69 6.21
N TYR A 21 -1.57 -14.84 5.62
CA TYR A 21 -0.37 -14.18 6.12
C TYR A 21 -0.45 -12.71 5.75
N ALA A 22 -0.54 -11.83 6.74
CA ALA A 22 -0.42 -10.41 6.51
C ALA A 22 1.00 -10.11 6.00
N ALA A 23 1.09 -9.36 4.90
CA ALA A 23 2.35 -8.93 4.33
C ALA A 23 2.84 -7.67 5.06
N SER A 24 4.11 -7.66 5.47
CA SER A 24 4.71 -6.46 6.08
C SER A 24 4.93 -5.39 5.02
N GLY A 25 4.75 -4.13 5.41
CA GLY A 25 4.88 -2.97 4.57
C GLY A 25 5.16 -1.69 5.34
N VAL A 26 5.08 -0.58 4.62
CA VAL A 26 5.20 0.77 5.18
C VAL A 26 4.04 1.64 4.67
N SER A 27 3.62 2.60 5.47
CA SER A 27 2.65 3.61 5.04
C SER A 27 3.21 5.02 5.07
N THR A 28 2.97 5.75 3.99
CA THR A 28 2.98 7.22 3.97
C THR A 28 1.55 7.76 3.99
N PHE A 29 1.42 9.08 4.05
CA PHE A 29 0.12 9.73 4.09
C PHE A 29 0.00 10.86 3.07
N ASN A 30 -1.08 10.83 2.30
CA ASN A 30 -1.34 11.78 1.23
C ASN A 30 -2.79 12.30 1.27
N ASN A 31 -2.97 13.54 0.85
CA ASN A 31 -4.28 14.15 0.75
C ASN A 31 -4.80 14.01 -0.69
N TYR A 32 -5.57 12.96 -0.94
CA TYR A 32 -6.18 12.74 -2.24
C TYR A 32 -7.13 13.87 -2.64
N GLY A 33 -7.81 14.49 -1.68
CA GLY A 33 -8.73 15.61 -1.96
C GLY A 33 -8.08 16.87 -2.56
N SER A 34 -6.75 16.98 -2.53
CA SER A 34 -6.01 18.07 -3.20
C SER A 34 -5.46 17.70 -4.58
N GLN A 35 -5.67 16.46 -5.04
CA GLN A 35 -5.18 15.99 -6.33
C GLN A 35 -6.24 16.23 -7.42
N SER A 36 -5.78 16.40 -8.65
CA SER A 36 -6.66 16.56 -9.82
C SER A 36 -7.18 15.24 -10.38
N GLY A 37 -6.57 14.11 -10.00
CA GLY A 37 -6.93 12.78 -10.47
C GLY A 37 -6.13 11.68 -9.76
N VAL A 38 -6.42 10.44 -10.11
CA VAL A 38 -5.73 9.23 -9.65
C VAL A 38 -5.50 8.29 -10.83
N ALA A 39 -4.54 7.38 -10.72
CA ALA A 39 -4.16 6.48 -11.80
C ALA A 39 -5.25 5.44 -12.11
N CYS A 40 -5.97 4.93 -11.10
CA CYS A 40 -7.02 3.95 -11.31
C CYS A 40 -8.25 4.57 -11.97
N SER A 41 -8.52 4.17 -13.21
CA SER A 41 -9.72 4.58 -13.95
C SER A 41 -11.02 4.26 -13.20
N GLY A 42 -11.97 5.19 -13.22
CA GLY A 42 -13.27 5.06 -12.55
C GLY A 42 -13.28 5.43 -11.06
N TYR A 43 -12.14 5.80 -10.49
CA TYR A 43 -12.05 6.31 -9.12
C TYR A 43 -11.82 7.83 -9.09
N SER A 44 -12.22 8.45 -7.99
CA SER A 44 -12.04 9.88 -7.77
C SER A 44 -10.95 10.13 -6.72
N PRO A 45 -10.20 11.25 -6.83
CA PRO A 45 -9.20 11.67 -5.86
C PRO A 45 -9.87 12.15 -4.56
N ASN A 46 -10.44 11.23 -3.79
CA ASN A 46 -11.09 11.49 -2.51
C ASN A 46 -10.50 10.60 -1.42
N ASN A 47 -10.23 11.19 -0.26
CA ASN A 47 -9.74 10.49 0.92
C ASN A 47 -10.66 9.35 1.40
N SER A 48 -11.96 9.43 1.11
CA SER A 48 -12.97 8.40 1.42
C SER A 48 -13.47 7.70 0.17
N GLN A 49 -13.63 6.38 0.28
CA GLN A 49 -14.17 5.49 -0.75
C GLN A 49 -15.53 4.87 -0.33
N GLY A 50 -16.19 5.51 0.64
CA GLY A 50 -17.47 5.08 1.22
C GLY A 50 -17.30 4.01 2.32
N ASN A 51 -18.34 3.84 3.15
CA ASN A 51 -18.44 2.76 4.16
C ASN A 51 -17.22 2.62 5.10
N GLY A 52 -16.58 3.73 5.45
CA GLY A 52 -15.38 3.72 6.31
C GLY A 52 -14.11 3.16 5.63
N ILE A 53 -14.09 3.11 4.30
CA ILE A 53 -12.94 2.71 3.50
C ILE A 53 -12.16 3.95 3.08
N TYR A 54 -10.87 3.95 3.34
CA TYR A 54 -9.96 5.04 2.97
C TYR A 54 -9.34 4.82 1.59
N ALA A 55 -9.04 5.90 0.87
CA ALA A 55 -8.22 5.79 -0.34
C ALA A 55 -6.77 5.46 -0.01
N ALA A 56 -6.12 4.72 -0.91
CA ALA A 56 -4.69 4.53 -0.89
C ALA A 56 -4.12 4.33 -2.30
N ALA A 57 -2.83 4.58 -2.45
CA ALA A 57 -2.01 4.15 -3.58
C ALA A 57 -1.12 2.99 -3.15
N MET A 58 -0.82 2.08 -4.07
CA MET A 58 0.17 1.02 -3.84
C MET A 58 1.38 1.22 -4.75
N SER A 59 2.58 0.97 -4.22
CA SER A 59 3.80 0.99 -5.03
C SER A 59 3.72 -0.04 -6.17
N ASP A 60 4.12 0.37 -7.37
CA ASP A 60 4.22 -0.52 -8.53
C ASP A 60 5.42 -1.51 -8.43
N LEU A 61 6.23 -1.38 -7.39
CA LEU A 61 7.28 -2.31 -7.00
C LEU A 61 6.86 -3.26 -5.87
N SER A 62 5.63 -3.11 -5.33
CA SER A 62 5.11 -3.96 -4.27
C SER A 62 4.93 -5.40 -4.76
N PRO A 63 5.31 -6.41 -3.96
CA PRO A 63 4.93 -7.80 -4.20
C PRO A 63 3.41 -8.05 -4.28
N LEU A 64 2.59 -7.17 -3.69
CA LEU A 64 1.12 -7.22 -3.76
C LEU A 64 0.57 -6.54 -5.02
N TRP A 65 1.41 -5.84 -5.78
CA TRP A 65 1.02 -5.25 -7.05
C TRP A 65 0.68 -6.35 -8.05
N THR A 66 -0.47 -6.22 -8.70
CA THR A 66 -0.89 -7.14 -9.76
C THR A 66 -1.15 -6.32 -11.01
N GLY A 67 -0.61 -6.74 -12.15
CA GLY A 67 -0.68 -6.01 -13.42
C GLY A 67 0.67 -5.50 -13.88
N ALA A 68 0.66 -4.69 -14.94
CA ALA A 68 1.87 -4.07 -15.45
C ALA A 68 2.36 -2.98 -14.48
N ARG A 69 3.67 -2.75 -14.44
CA ARG A 69 4.23 -1.56 -13.78
C ARG A 69 3.87 -0.31 -14.57
N CYS A 70 3.89 0.84 -13.91
CA CYS A 70 3.74 2.11 -14.59
C CYS A 70 4.89 2.33 -15.59
N SER A 71 4.57 2.80 -16.78
CA SER A 71 5.54 3.00 -17.87
C SER A 71 6.24 4.35 -17.69
N GLY A 72 7.47 4.32 -17.19
CA GLY A 72 8.30 5.51 -17.02
C GLY A 72 9.78 5.18 -16.85
N SER A 73 10.58 6.24 -16.73
CA SER A 73 12.01 6.18 -16.42
C SER A 73 12.37 7.32 -15.48
N MET A 74 13.28 7.07 -14.54
CA MET A 74 13.81 8.11 -13.69
C MET A 74 14.68 9.08 -14.50
N ASP A 75 14.46 10.37 -14.33
CA ASP A 75 15.20 11.44 -14.99
C ASP A 75 15.58 12.51 -13.97
N ALA A 76 16.87 12.61 -13.67
CA ALA A 76 17.41 13.55 -12.68
C ALA A 76 17.19 15.01 -13.09
N SER A 77 17.05 15.31 -14.37
CA SER A 77 16.79 16.68 -14.85
C SER A 77 15.43 17.21 -14.41
N LYS A 78 14.50 16.32 -14.02
CA LYS A 78 13.20 16.67 -13.44
C LYS A 78 13.26 16.98 -11.95
N CYS A 79 14.42 16.85 -11.29
CA CYS A 79 14.57 17.12 -9.88
C CYS A 79 15.25 18.47 -9.63
N ASN A 80 14.86 19.17 -8.56
CA ASN A 80 15.47 20.44 -8.16
C ASN A 80 16.69 20.27 -7.24
N GLY A 81 17.13 19.03 -6.98
CA GLY A 81 18.22 18.71 -6.07
C GLY A 81 17.94 18.97 -4.59
N LYS A 82 16.67 19.20 -4.22
CA LYS A 82 16.21 19.54 -2.86
C LYS A 82 14.95 18.74 -2.47
N GLY A 83 14.83 17.51 -2.95
CA GLY A 83 13.71 16.64 -2.59
C GLY A 83 12.41 16.86 -3.35
N SER A 84 12.41 17.63 -4.44
CA SER A 84 11.19 17.97 -5.18
C SER A 84 11.44 18.01 -6.70
N CYS A 85 10.37 17.83 -7.47
CA CYS A 85 10.41 17.88 -8.93
C CYS A 85 10.19 19.30 -9.47
N THR A 86 10.85 19.61 -10.59
CA THR A 86 10.64 20.82 -11.39
C THR A 86 9.51 20.63 -12.41
N ASN A 87 9.36 19.40 -12.91
CA ASN A 87 8.24 18.94 -13.72
C ASN A 87 7.78 17.58 -13.17
N CYS A 88 6.58 17.58 -12.60
CA CYS A 88 6.03 16.45 -11.84
C CYS A 88 5.09 15.58 -12.68
N ALA A 89 5.14 15.68 -14.01
CA ALA A 89 4.36 14.81 -14.89
C ALA A 89 4.72 13.33 -14.65
N GLY A 90 3.72 12.57 -14.20
CA GLY A 90 3.85 11.16 -13.87
C GLY A 90 3.87 10.22 -15.07
N PRO A 91 4.31 8.97 -14.87
CA PRO A 91 4.20 7.92 -15.89
C PRO A 91 2.75 7.54 -16.16
N SER A 92 2.52 6.87 -17.29
CA SER A 92 1.24 6.20 -17.54
C SER A 92 1.19 4.88 -16.76
N CYS A 93 0.11 4.64 -16.03
CA CYS A 93 -0.12 3.39 -15.31
C CYS A 93 -1.31 2.64 -15.92
N SER A 94 -1.10 2.00 -17.07
CA SER A 94 -2.16 1.23 -17.73
C SER A 94 -2.15 -0.23 -17.26
N GLY A 95 -3.32 -0.80 -16.94
CA GLY A 95 -3.44 -2.23 -16.64
C GLY A 95 -3.12 -2.60 -15.18
N GLU A 96 -3.47 -1.71 -14.26
CA GLU A 96 -3.27 -1.85 -12.82
C GLU A 96 -4.32 -2.81 -12.24
N GLY A 97 -4.03 -4.10 -12.26
CA GLY A 97 -4.93 -5.14 -11.74
C GLY A 97 -5.19 -5.05 -10.23
N VAL A 98 -4.52 -4.14 -9.51
CA VAL A 98 -4.77 -3.89 -8.08
C VAL A 98 -5.86 -2.84 -7.84
N CYS A 99 -6.21 -2.04 -8.84
CA CYS A 99 -7.22 -0.99 -8.72
C CYS A 99 -8.57 -1.54 -8.22
N GLY A 100 -9.14 -0.85 -7.24
CA GLY A 100 -10.40 -1.21 -6.61
C GLY A 100 -10.30 -2.31 -5.55
N LYS A 101 -9.16 -2.99 -5.40
CA LYS A 101 -8.98 -4.02 -4.36
C LYS A 101 -8.87 -3.36 -2.99
N CYS A 102 -9.42 -4.05 -1.99
CA CYS A 102 -9.38 -3.60 -0.61
C CYS A 102 -8.36 -4.39 0.21
N PHE A 103 -7.77 -3.71 1.19
CA PHE A 103 -6.83 -4.28 2.14
C PHE A 103 -7.17 -3.83 3.55
N ASN A 104 -7.08 -4.77 4.49
CA ASN A 104 -6.98 -4.47 5.91
C ASN A 104 -5.55 -4.03 6.21
N VAL A 105 -5.41 -2.90 6.90
CA VAL A 105 -4.11 -2.31 7.26
C VAL A 105 -4.06 -2.10 8.76
N LYS A 106 -2.99 -2.57 9.39
CA LYS A 106 -2.74 -2.41 10.82
C LYS A 106 -1.37 -1.82 11.06
N CYS A 107 -1.29 -0.80 11.92
CA CYS A 107 -0.02 -0.23 12.37
C CYS A 107 0.73 -1.23 13.26
N THR A 108 2.02 -1.40 13.01
CA THR A 108 2.93 -2.24 13.81
C THR A 108 4.05 -1.44 14.48
N GLY A 109 4.33 -0.22 14.03
CA GLY A 109 5.27 0.68 14.72
C GLY A 109 5.52 2.00 13.99
N SER A 110 6.31 2.87 14.61
CA SER A 110 6.85 4.06 13.96
C SER A 110 7.92 3.67 12.96
N LEU A 111 7.86 4.23 11.75
CA LEU A 111 8.95 4.11 10.78
C LEU A 111 10.12 5.03 11.16
N ASP A 112 9.80 6.19 11.73
CA ASP A 112 10.74 7.27 12.03
C ASP A 112 11.32 7.23 13.46
N GLY A 113 11.18 6.10 14.16
CA GLY A 113 11.76 5.90 15.49
C GLY A 113 11.12 6.72 16.63
N GLU A 114 9.90 7.24 16.45
CA GLU A 114 9.16 7.90 17.52
C GLU A 114 8.92 6.94 18.71
N SER A 115 9.20 7.39 19.93
CA SER A 115 9.14 6.55 21.15
C SER A 115 7.98 6.86 22.11
N GLY A 116 7.33 8.03 21.97
CA GLY A 116 6.24 8.46 22.86
C GLY A 116 4.82 8.20 22.35
N ASN A 117 4.69 7.91 21.06
CA ASN A 117 3.43 7.65 20.39
C ASN A 117 3.21 6.14 20.20
N LYS A 118 2.02 5.74 19.76
CA LYS A 118 1.69 4.32 19.58
C LYS A 118 0.74 4.06 18.43
N CYS A 119 0.80 2.83 17.93
CA CYS A 119 -0.27 2.29 17.10
C CYS A 119 -1.58 2.24 17.91
N SER A 120 -2.72 2.47 17.25
CA SER A 120 -4.03 2.40 17.89
C SER A 120 -4.45 0.97 18.24
N GLY A 121 -3.81 -0.03 17.61
CA GLY A 121 -4.19 -1.44 17.64
C GLY A 121 -5.37 -1.78 16.73
N LYS A 122 -6.00 -0.78 16.11
CA LYS A 122 -7.12 -0.96 15.18
C LYS A 122 -6.61 -1.31 13.78
N THR A 123 -7.46 -2.01 13.05
CA THR A 123 -7.30 -2.26 11.63
C THR A 123 -8.21 -1.31 10.87
N ILE A 124 -7.68 -0.62 9.87
CA ILE A 124 -8.46 0.16 8.92
C ILE A 124 -8.65 -0.65 7.64
N LYS A 125 -9.65 -0.29 6.85
CA LYS A 125 -9.79 -0.79 5.49
C LYS A 125 -9.41 0.31 4.50
N VAL A 126 -8.53 -0.01 3.56
CA VAL A 126 -8.17 0.87 2.46
C VAL A 126 -8.62 0.25 1.13
N LYS A 127 -8.87 1.08 0.13
CA LYS A 127 -9.09 0.68 -1.26
C LYS A 127 -8.03 1.33 -2.13
N ILE A 128 -7.40 0.52 -2.98
CA ILE A 128 -6.40 1.05 -3.92
C ILE A 128 -7.13 1.78 -5.03
N VAL A 129 -6.92 3.09 -5.11
CA VAL A 129 -7.51 3.97 -6.12
C VAL A 129 -6.47 4.70 -6.94
N ASP A 130 -5.20 4.50 -6.61
CA ASP A 130 -4.08 5.17 -7.26
C ASP A 130 -2.84 4.26 -7.27
N ALA A 131 -1.85 4.63 -8.07
CA ALA A 131 -0.56 3.98 -8.12
C ALA A 131 0.49 4.89 -7.47
N CYS A 132 1.51 4.30 -6.87
CA CYS A 132 2.68 5.04 -6.39
C CYS A 132 3.92 4.60 -7.18
N PRO A 133 4.17 5.18 -8.37
CA PRO A 133 5.20 4.65 -9.26
C PRO A 133 6.59 5.03 -8.77
N ALA A 134 7.53 4.09 -8.80
CA ALA A 134 8.95 4.40 -8.61
C ALA A 134 9.51 5.33 -9.71
N THR A 135 8.80 5.44 -10.84
CA THR A 135 9.23 6.30 -11.96
C THR A 135 8.54 7.67 -11.96
N HIS A 136 7.76 8.00 -10.92
CA HIS A 136 7.15 9.31 -10.77
C HIS A 136 8.14 10.33 -10.20
N PRO A 137 8.35 11.52 -10.81
CA PRO A 137 9.29 12.51 -10.29
C PRO A 137 9.00 12.94 -8.85
N GLU A 138 7.73 13.05 -8.46
CA GLU A 138 7.36 13.32 -7.05
C GLU A 138 7.81 12.23 -6.07
N ASN A 139 8.20 11.04 -6.54
CA ASN A 139 8.66 9.94 -5.72
C ASN A 139 10.20 9.89 -5.73
N TYR A 140 10.81 9.61 -6.89
CA TYR A 140 12.26 9.48 -6.96
C TYR A 140 13.01 10.80 -6.67
N CYS A 141 12.44 11.99 -6.91
CA CYS A 141 13.14 13.23 -6.53
C CYS A 141 13.25 13.43 -5.02
N LYS A 142 12.48 12.69 -4.20
CA LYS A 142 12.52 12.76 -2.73
C LYS A 142 13.67 11.95 -2.12
N ILE A 143 14.28 11.02 -2.87
CA ILE A 143 15.32 10.13 -2.32
C ILE A 143 16.73 10.74 -2.42
N PRO A 144 17.70 10.30 -1.57
CA PRO A 144 19.06 10.85 -1.56
C PRO A 144 19.79 10.84 -2.89
N GLN A 145 19.53 9.83 -3.73
CA GLN A 145 20.13 9.71 -5.07
C GLN A 145 19.84 10.94 -5.95
N PHE A 146 18.73 11.65 -5.72
CA PHE A 146 18.30 12.81 -6.49
C PHE A 146 18.30 14.12 -5.67
N GLY A 147 19.03 14.15 -4.55
CA GLY A 147 19.18 15.33 -3.69
C GLY A 147 18.06 15.52 -2.67
N GLY A 148 17.19 14.52 -2.48
CA GLY A 148 16.22 14.51 -1.40
C GLY A 148 16.77 13.88 -0.11
N THR A 149 15.89 13.69 0.87
CA THR A 149 16.25 13.15 2.20
C THR A 149 15.36 11.98 2.64
N ILE A 150 14.37 11.61 1.84
CA ILE A 150 13.38 10.59 2.18
C ILE A 150 13.94 9.19 1.87
N ASN A 151 13.76 8.25 2.78
CA ASN A 151 14.19 6.87 2.54
C ASN A 151 13.46 6.29 1.31
N PRO A 152 14.13 5.58 0.39
CA PRO A 152 13.48 4.95 -0.76
C PRO A 152 12.25 4.11 -0.43
N LYS A 153 12.21 3.46 0.74
CA LYS A 153 11.03 2.67 1.16
C LYS A 153 9.78 3.52 1.38
N GLU A 154 9.95 4.80 1.71
CA GLU A 154 8.88 5.78 1.96
C GLU A 154 8.49 6.55 0.70
N ALA A 155 9.29 6.45 -0.36
CA ALA A 155 9.04 7.12 -1.62
C ALA A 155 8.56 6.14 -2.70
N CYS A 156 8.09 4.93 -2.34
CA CYS A 156 7.68 3.88 -3.29
C CYS A 156 8.78 3.39 -4.24
N GLU A 157 10.05 3.73 -3.96
CA GLU A 157 11.23 3.42 -4.76
C GLU A 157 11.89 2.09 -4.38
N SER A 158 11.60 1.57 -3.19
CA SER A 158 12.23 0.35 -2.68
C SER A 158 11.59 -0.91 -3.26
N SER A 159 12.34 -1.61 -4.12
CA SER A 159 11.92 -2.90 -4.69
C SER A 159 11.58 -3.92 -3.59
N GLY A 160 10.46 -4.63 -3.76
CA GLY A 160 10.02 -5.65 -2.81
C GLY A 160 9.37 -5.11 -1.54
N THR A 161 9.21 -3.78 -1.41
CA THR A 161 8.53 -3.16 -0.28
C THR A 161 7.04 -2.97 -0.59
N ASN A 162 6.17 -3.43 0.29
CA ASN A 162 4.73 -3.11 0.22
C ASN A 162 4.51 -1.69 0.77
N ALA A 163 4.77 -0.68 -0.05
CA ALA A 163 4.51 0.71 0.32
C ALA A 163 3.07 1.09 -0.06
N LEU A 164 2.32 1.59 0.91
CA LEU A 164 1.01 2.19 0.73
C LEU A 164 1.08 3.69 1.02
N ASP A 165 0.60 4.51 0.10
CA ASP A 165 0.35 5.92 0.37
C ASP A 165 -1.12 6.06 0.75
N ILE A 166 -1.42 6.30 2.04
CA ILE A 166 -2.78 6.19 2.58
C ILE A 166 -3.38 7.59 2.75
N ALA A 167 -4.69 7.73 2.55
CA ALA A 167 -5.39 8.98 2.82
C ALA A 167 -5.06 9.53 4.23
N THR A 168 -4.67 10.80 4.33
CA THR A 168 -4.29 11.45 5.61
C THR A 168 -5.37 11.34 6.68
N THR A 169 -6.65 11.29 6.29
CA THR A 169 -7.78 11.11 7.21
C THR A 169 -7.79 9.77 7.94
N ALA A 170 -7.07 8.75 7.43
CA ALA A 170 -6.96 7.44 8.07
C ALA A 170 -5.94 7.42 9.22
N ARG A 171 -5.06 8.44 9.30
CA ARG A 171 -3.89 8.43 10.19
C ARG A 171 -4.26 8.24 11.65
N SER A 172 -5.19 9.04 12.15
CA SER A 172 -5.64 8.98 13.55
C SER A 172 -6.37 7.68 13.90
N ALA A 173 -6.90 6.97 12.90
CA ALA A 173 -7.47 5.64 13.09
C ALA A 173 -6.38 4.56 13.24
N LEU A 174 -5.22 4.73 12.58
CA LEU A 174 -4.09 3.80 12.63
C LEU A 174 -3.16 4.02 13.83
N SER A 175 -2.82 5.28 14.15
CA SER A 175 -1.82 5.58 15.18
C SER A 175 -1.90 7.02 15.70
N SER A 176 -1.16 7.29 16.77
CA SER A 176 -0.85 8.65 17.23
C SER A 176 0.52 9.14 16.76
N TYR A 177 1.26 8.35 15.98
CA TYR A 177 2.57 8.75 15.47
C TYR A 177 2.42 9.92 14.48
N SER A 178 3.41 10.82 14.50
CA SER A 178 3.44 12.01 13.65
C SER A 178 4.14 11.79 12.31
N GLY A 179 4.80 10.64 12.15
CA GLY A 179 5.52 10.20 10.97
C GLY A 179 4.91 8.98 10.26
N ASN A 180 5.70 8.37 9.41
CA ASN A 180 5.33 7.20 8.62
C ASN A 180 5.31 5.94 9.51
N LEU A 181 4.62 4.89 9.06
CA LEU A 181 4.38 3.70 9.89
C LEU A 181 4.95 2.44 9.25
N TYR A 182 5.40 1.51 10.09
CA TYR A 182 5.39 0.10 9.71
C TYR A 182 3.95 -0.41 9.80
N ILE A 183 3.55 -1.22 8.82
CA ILE A 183 2.20 -1.77 8.73
C ILE A 183 2.19 -3.25 8.35
N ASP A 184 1.12 -3.93 8.73
CA ASP A 184 0.71 -5.22 8.20
C ASP A 184 -0.45 -5.02 7.22
N ILE A 185 -0.42 -5.73 6.08
CA ILE A 185 -1.35 -5.60 4.96
C ILE A 185 -1.96 -6.96 4.64
N GLU A 186 -3.29 -7.05 4.64
CA GLU A 186 -4.02 -8.28 4.34
C GLU A 186 -5.12 -7.99 3.30
N ALA A 187 -5.16 -8.78 2.22
CA ALA A 187 -6.23 -8.63 1.22
C ALA A 187 -7.60 -8.92 1.84
N THR A 188 -8.61 -8.12 1.50
CA THR A 188 -9.96 -8.28 2.03
C THR A 188 -11.02 -7.87 0.99
N SER A 189 -12.27 -8.22 1.23
CA SER A 189 -13.38 -7.69 0.44
C SER A 189 -13.59 -6.21 0.74
N CYS A 190 -13.91 -5.45 -0.31
CA CYS A 190 -14.66 -4.21 -0.15
C CYS A 190 -16.11 -4.59 0.24
#